data_AF-A0A7K4M7N8-F1
#
_entry.id   AF-A0A7K4M7N8-F1
#
_cell.length_a   1.000
_cell.length_b   1.000
_cell.length_c   1.000
_cell.angle_alpha   90.00
_cell.angle_beta   90.00
_cell.angle_gamma   90.00
#
_symmetry.space_group_name_H-M   'P 1'
#
loop_
_entity.id
_entity.type
_entity.pdbx_description
1 polymer ?
#
loop_
_entity_poly.entity_id
_entity_poly.type
_entity_poly.pdbx_seq_one_letter_code
_entity_poly.pdbx_strand_id
1 'polypeptide(L)' 'MNDDEKGKQFLELIDEQSNLQWRIVAKVSSLISSKWDSIELQNELETLIEKYSKITKELESFD' A
#
# COMPACT_ATOMS: atom_id res chain seq x y z
N MET A 1 -8.69 25.91 15.77
CA MET A 1 -7.89 24.71 15.51
C MET A 1 -6.44 25.14 15.54
N ASN A 2 -5.70 24.71 16.56
CA ASN A 2 -4.29 25.06 16.74
C ASN A 2 -3.46 24.30 15.70
N ASP A 3 -2.32 24.84 15.27
CA ASP A 3 -1.50 24.20 14.23
C ASP A 3 -0.96 22.82 14.66
N ASP A 4 -0.80 22.59 15.97
CA ASP A 4 -0.46 21.26 16.54
C ASP A 4 -1.57 20.22 16.33
N GLU A 5 -2.82 20.66 16.38
CA GLU A 5 -4.01 19.81 16.21
C GLU A 5 -4.15 19.37 14.75
N LYS A 6 -3.82 20.27 13.82
CA LYS A 6 -3.70 19.97 12.38
C LYS A 6 -2.56 19.00 12.10
N GLY A 7 -1.40 19.21 12.71
CA GLY A 7 -0.24 18.34 12.55
C GLY A 7 -0.53 16.91 12.98
N LYS A 8 -1.21 16.73 14.13
CA LYS A 8 -1.62 15.41 14.62
C LYS A 8 -2.62 14.73 13.69
N GLN A 9 -3.66 15.45 13.24
CA GLN A 9 -4.63 14.92 12.28
C GLN A 9 -3.98 14.53 10.95
N PHE A 10 -2.98 15.29 10.50
CA PHE A 10 -2.23 14.95 9.29
C PHE A 10 -1.47 13.63 9.43
N LEU A 11 -0.77 13.42 10.55
CA LEU A 11 -0.06 12.16 10.81
C LEU A 11 -1.00 10.97 10.94
N GLU A 12 -2.14 11.14 11.62
CA GLU A 12 -3.17 10.09 11.71
C GLU A 12 -3.70 9.69 10.32
N LEU A 13 -3.92 10.66 9.43
CA LEU A 13 -4.35 10.40 8.05
C LEU A 13 -3.28 9.67 7.24
N ILE A 14 -1.99 9.94 7.45
CA ILE A 14 -0.88 9.22 6.80
C ILE A 14 -0.83 7.76 7.27
N ASP A 15 -0.99 7.52 8.57
CA ASP A 15 -1.03 6.16 9.12
C ASP A 15 -2.25 5.38 8.62
N GLU A 16 -3.43 6.01 8.60
CA GLU A 16 -4.65 5.39 8.05
C GLU A 16 -4.50 5.07 6.56
N GLN A 17 -3.93 5.99 5.77
CA GLN A 17 -3.68 5.79 4.35
C GLN A 17 -2.69 4.64 4.12
N SER A 18 -1.62 4.57 4.92
CA SER A 18 -0.60 3.52 4.83
C SER A 18 -1.19 2.14 5.13
N ASN A 19 -1.99 2.04 6.19
CA ASN A 19 -2.71 0.81 6.54
C ASN A 19 -3.71 0.38 5.45
N LEU A 20 -4.43 1.33 4.86
CA LEU A 20 -5.37 1.06 3.78
C LEU A 20 -4.65 0.54 2.52
N GLN A 21 -3.52 1.15 2.15
CA GLN A 21 -2.69 0.68 1.04
C GLN A 21 -2.20 -0.75 1.27
N TRP A 22 -1.71 -1.04 2.48
CA TRP A 22 -1.29 -2.40 2.85
C TRP A 22 -2.40 -3.43 2.67
N ARG A 23 -3.62 -3.11 3.13
CA ARG A 23 -4.79 -4.00 2.99
C ARG A 23 -5.19 -4.21 1.54
N ILE A 24 -5.11 -3.19 0.70
CA ILE A 24 -5.37 -3.28 -0.74
C ILE A 24 -4.35 -4.22 -1.38
N VAL A 25 -3.05 -3.97 -1.15
CA VAL A 25 -1.94 -4.79 -1.68
C VAL A 25 -2.09 -6.26 -1.27
N ALA A 26 -2.44 -6.54 -0.01
CA ALA A 26 -2.66 -7.91 0.46
C ALA A 26 -3.85 -8.60 -0.25
N LYS A 27 -4.98 -7.89 -0.41
CA LYS A 27 -6.16 -8.43 -1.11
C LYS A 27 -5.89 -8.67 -2.60
N VAL A 28 -5.20 -7.76 -3.25
CA VAL A 28 -4.77 -7.89 -4.64
C VAL A 28 -3.84 -9.10 -4.79
N SER A 29 -2.86 -9.25 -3.90
CA SER A 29 -1.95 -10.40 -3.90
C SER A 29 -2.70 -11.73 -3.77
N SER A 30 -3.74 -11.76 -2.91
CA SER A 30 -4.62 -12.92 -2.75
C SER A 30 -5.45 -13.20 -4.00
N LEU A 31 -5.92 -12.16 -4.71
CA LEU A 31 -6.66 -12.32 -5.97
C LEU A 31 -5.77 -12.89 -7.09
N ILE A 32 -4.55 -12.38 -7.24
CA ILE A 32 -3.56 -12.94 -8.17
C ILE A 32 -3.30 -14.41 -7.84
N SER A 33 -3.04 -14.71 -6.56
CA SER A 33 -2.78 -16.08 -6.09
C SER A 33 -3.95 -17.04 -6.34
N SER A 34 -5.18 -16.52 -6.45
CA SER A 34 -6.37 -17.31 -6.80
C SER A 34 -6.46 -17.70 -8.28
N LYS A 35 -5.51 -17.26 -9.11
CA LYS A 35 -5.42 -17.56 -10.56
C LYS A 35 -6.70 -17.20 -11.33
N TRP A 36 -7.21 -15.98 -11.09
CA TRP A 36 -8.32 -15.36 -11.83
C TRP A 36 -8.11 -15.43 -13.36
N ASP A 37 -9.17 -15.53 -14.17
CA ASP A 37 -9.06 -15.89 -15.60
C ASP A 37 -8.35 -14.87 -16.53
N SER A 38 -8.10 -13.63 -16.12
CA SER A 38 -7.27 -12.67 -16.88
C SER A 38 -5.81 -12.69 -16.46
N ILE A 39 -4.96 -13.23 -17.34
CA ILE A 39 -3.50 -13.24 -17.22
C ILE A 39 -2.91 -11.83 -17.29
N GLU A 40 -3.48 -10.94 -18.10
CA GLU A 40 -3.01 -9.55 -18.26
C GLU A 40 -3.12 -8.78 -16.93
N LEU A 41 -4.27 -8.87 -16.27
CA LEU A 41 -4.49 -8.23 -14.98
C LEU A 41 -3.63 -8.84 -13.88
N GLN A 42 -3.36 -10.16 -13.91
CA GLN A 42 -2.44 -10.78 -12.95
C GLN A 42 -1.04 -10.16 -13.05
N ASN A 43 -0.49 -10.10 -14.25
CA ASN A 43 0.87 -9.57 -14.48
C ASN A 43 1.00 -8.09 -14.09
N GLU A 44 -0.01 -7.27 -14.42
CA GLU A 44 -0.02 -5.85 -14.05
C GLU A 44 -0.07 -5.68 -12.53
N LEU A 45 -0.92 -6.46 -11.85
CA LEU A 45 -1.04 -6.39 -10.40
C LEU A 45 0.19 -6.93 -9.66
N GLU A 46 0.85 -7.99 -10.16
CA GLU A 46 2.12 -8.48 -9.61
C GLU A 46 3.20 -7.40 -9.65
N THR A 47 3.34 -6.75 -10.81
CA THR A 47 4.31 -5.65 -11.01
C THR A 47 4.06 -4.49 -10.05
N LEU A 48 2.80 -4.11 -9.85
CA LEU A 48 2.42 -3.03 -8.93
C LEU A 48 2.74 -3.40 -7.46
N ILE A 49 2.47 -4.64 -7.05
CA ILE A 49 2.76 -5.12 -5.70
C ILE A 49 4.26 -5.19 -5.43
N GLU A 50 5.05 -5.68 -6.38
CA GLU A 50 6.51 -5.71 -6.26
C GLU A 50 7.08 -4.30 -6.11
N LYS A 51 6.61 -3.36 -6.94
CA LYS A 51 7.05 -1.96 -6.88
C LYS A 51 6.68 -1.31 -5.55
N TYR A 52 5.46 -1.53 -5.07
CA TYR A 52 5.03 -1.07 -3.74
C TYR A 52 5.93 -1.65 -2.64
N SER A 53 6.11 -2.97 -2.62
CA SER A 53 6.90 -3.67 -1.61
C SER A 53 8.35 -3.18 -1.56
N LYS A 54 8.93 -2.87 -2.72
CA LYS A 54 10.28 -2.30 -2.81
C LYS A 54 10.34 -0.89 -2.22
N ILE A 55 9.39 -0.03 -2.56
CA ILE A 55 9.31 1.34 -2.01
C ILE A 55 9.12 1.30 -0.50
N THR A 56 8.22 0.45 0.01
CA THR A 56 7.99 0.27 1.46
C THR A 56 9.27 -0.15 2.17
N LYS A 57 9.98 -1.17 1.66
CA LYS A 57 11.26 -1.61 2.24
C LYS A 57 12.34 -0.53 2.22
N GLU A 58 12.40 0.27 1.16
CA GLU A 58 13.33 1.40 1.08
C GLU A 58 12.97 2.46 2.12
N LEU A 59 11.70 2.84 2.25
CA LEU A 59 11.23 3.79 3.27
C LEU A 59 11.51 3.31 4.70
N GLU A 60 11.22 2.04 5.01
CA GLU A 60 11.52 1.41 6.31
C GLU A 60 13.03 1.37 6.63
N SER A 61 13.91 1.53 5.63
CA SER A 61 15.36 1.57 5.83
C SER A 61 15.92 2.98 6.08
N PHE A 62 15.10 4.03 5.87
CA PHE A 62 15.44 5.42 6.17
C PHE A 62 14.95 5.87 7.56
N ASP A 63 14.01 5.10 8.15
CA ASP A 63 13.55 5.22 9.53
C ASP A 63 14.52 4.53 10.51
#